data_AF-A0A3L7WES5-F1
#
_entry.id   AF-A0A3L7WES5-F1
#
_cell.length_a   1.000
_cell.length_b   1.000
_cell.length_c   1.000
_cell.angle_alpha   90.00
_cell.angle_beta   90.00
_cell.angle_gamma   90.00
#
_symmetry.space_group_name_H-M   'P 1'
#
loop_
_entity.id
_entity.type
_entity.pdbx_description
1 polymer ?
#
loop_
_entity_poly.entity_id
_entity_poly.type
_entity_poly.pdbx_seq_one_letter_code
_entity_poly.pdbx_strand_id
1 'polypeptide(L)'
;MEIMGIKIPTIVTENSGIRCEGCRQPISGTPFRVSVLDIIATEVAPSFGSASPINPGPFQFCAKPVCPPQWMAANGWYFCTQSSVREIMRPIVLETGEGTTLGLCDGLHQSDHEFLPA
;
A
#
# COMPACT_ATOMS: atom_id res chain seq x y z
N MET A 1 6.69 -37.08 8.97
CA MET A 1 5.85 -38.27 9.21
C MET A 1 6.18 -39.29 8.13
N GLU A 2 6.26 -40.58 8.45
CA GLU A 2 6.53 -41.63 7.47
C GLU A 2 5.30 -42.53 7.37
N ILE A 3 4.77 -42.68 6.15
CA ILE A 3 3.63 -43.57 5.86
C ILE A 3 4.11 -44.48 4.72
N MET A 4 4.07 -45.80 4.93
CA MET A 4 4.43 -46.82 3.93
C MET A 4 5.84 -46.66 3.31
N GLY A 5 6.83 -46.21 4.10
CA GLY A 5 8.21 -46.02 3.61
C GLY A 5 8.41 -44.80 2.69
N ILE A 6 7.38 -43.97 2.53
CA ILE A 6 7.47 -42.70 1.82
C ILE A 6 7.64 -41.60 2.88
N LYS A 7 8.77 -40.90 2.81
CA LYS A 7 9.02 -39.70 3.62
C LYS A 7 8.09 -38.60 3.13
N ILE A 8 7.04 -38.30 3.89
CA ILE A 8 6.19 -37.13 3.65
C ILE A 8 6.82 -35.97 4.44
N PRO A 9 7.51 -35.02 3.78
CA PRO A 9 7.92 -33.80 4.44
C PRO A 9 6.65 -33.02 4.76
N THR A 10 6.19 -33.12 6.01
CA THR A 10 5.17 -32.23 6.52
C THR A 10 5.76 -30.82 6.44
N ILE A 11 5.25 -29.97 5.55
CA ILE A 11 5.57 -28.55 5.57
C ILE A 11 4.97 -28.00 6.87
N VAL A 12 5.79 -27.86 7.90
CA VAL A 12 5.36 -27.44 9.24
C VAL A 12 5.10 -25.93 9.31
N THR A 13 5.68 -25.18 8.39
CA THR A 13 5.48 -23.73 8.23
C THR A 13 4.74 -23.47 6.93
N GLU A 14 3.52 -22.94 7.01
CA GLU A 14 2.78 -22.47 5.83
C GLU A 14 3.69 -21.59 4.98
N ASN A 15 3.66 -21.83 3.67
CA ASN A 15 4.27 -20.94 2.71
C ASN A 15 3.39 -19.67 2.66
N SER A 16 3.57 -18.77 3.63
CA SER A 16 2.82 -17.51 3.67
C SER A 16 3.25 -16.70 2.47
N GLY A 17 2.51 -16.82 1.35
CA GLY A 17 2.79 -16.10 0.11
C GLY A 17 2.68 -14.58 0.24
N ILE A 18 2.13 -14.10 1.36
CA ILE A 18 1.95 -12.68 1.63
C ILE A 18 3.29 -12.05 1.99
N ARG A 19 3.69 -11.04 1.22
CA ARG A 19 4.88 -10.23 1.46
C ARG A 19 4.47 -8.79 1.77
N CYS A 20 5.21 -8.15 2.67
CA CYS A 20 5.03 -6.75 2.99
C CYS A 20 5.36 -5.88 1.77
N GLU A 21 4.48 -4.96 1.41
CA GLU A 21 4.71 -4.04 0.29
C GLU A 21 5.89 -3.08 0.54
N GLY A 22 6.16 -2.73 1.80
CA GLY A 22 7.30 -1.88 2.17
C GLY A 22 8.64 -2.61 2.13
N CYS A 23 8.81 -3.64 2.97
CA CYS A 23 10.12 -4.29 3.15
C CYS A 23 10.31 -5.61 2.38
N ARG A 24 9.29 -6.07 1.65
CA ARG A 24 9.29 -7.32 0.85
C ARG A 24 9.57 -8.60 1.65
N GLN A 25 9.60 -8.53 2.97
CA GLN A 25 9.71 -9.70 3.85
C GLN A 25 8.34 -10.41 3.97
N PRO A 26 8.33 -11.73 4.22
CA PRO A 26 7.11 -12.44 4.58
C PRO A 26 6.42 -11.79 5.79
N ILE A 27 5.09 -11.70 5.76
CA ILE A 27 4.32 -11.20 6.89
C ILE A 27 4.03 -12.37 7.84
N SER A 28 4.39 -12.20 9.12
CA SER A 28 3.97 -13.10 10.19
C SER A 28 2.71 -12.52 10.86
N GLY A 29 1.70 -13.37 11.08
CA GLY A 29 0.43 -12.97 11.68
C GLY A 29 -0.49 -12.20 10.73
N THR A 30 -1.40 -11.40 11.29
CA THR A 30 -2.38 -10.63 10.52
C THR A 30 -1.74 -9.37 9.91
N PRO A 31 -1.80 -9.19 8.57
CA PRO A 31 -1.26 -7.98 7.95
C PRO A 31 -2.11 -6.76 8.28
N PHE A 32 -1.45 -5.62 8.48
CA PHE A 32 -2.11 -4.32 8.39
C PHE A 32 -2.37 -4.01 6.91
N ARG A 33 -3.56 -3.51 6.58
CA ARG A 33 -3.97 -3.23 5.21
C ARG A 33 -4.17 -1.74 5.03
N VAL A 34 -3.69 -1.20 3.92
CA VAL A 34 -3.98 0.15 3.47
C VAL A 34 -4.66 0.08 2.12
N SER A 35 -5.81 0.72 2.00
CA SER A 35 -6.49 0.98 0.75
C SER A 35 -6.42 2.47 0.46
N VAL A 36 -6.08 2.82 -0.77
CA VAL A 36 -6.10 4.22 -1.21
C VAL A 36 -7.46 4.50 -1.82
N LEU A 37 -8.17 5.48 -1.28
CA LEU A 37 -9.52 5.79 -1.68
C LEU A 37 -9.49 6.41 -3.08
N ASP A 38 -10.10 5.72 -4.04
CA ASP A 38 -10.25 6.25 -5.38
C ASP A 38 -11.32 7.35 -5.37
N ILE A 39 -10.89 8.61 -5.17
CA ILE A 39 -11.78 9.78 -5.24
C ILE A 39 -12.06 10.19 -6.69
N ILE A 40 -11.35 9.64 -7.67
CA ILE A 40 -11.46 10.03 -9.08
C ILE A 40 -12.17 8.91 -9.84
N ALA A 41 -13.38 8.57 -9.43
CA ALA A 41 -14.31 7.91 -10.33
C ALA A 41 -14.67 8.93 -11.42
N THR A 42 -13.92 8.92 -12.53
CA THR A 42 -14.31 9.72 -13.70
C THR A 42 -15.66 9.22 -14.17
N GLU A 43 -16.61 10.12 -14.42
CA GLU A 43 -17.94 9.75 -14.95
C GLU A 43 -17.84 8.98 -16.28
N VAL A 44 -16.74 9.19 -16.99
CA VAL A 44 -16.37 8.45 -18.20
C VAL A 44 -15.57 7.22 -17.79
N ALA A 45 -16.07 6.04 -18.17
CA ALA A 45 -15.33 4.80 -18.00
C ALA A 45 -13.98 4.87 -18.73
N PRO A 46 -12.87 4.45 -18.10
CA PRO A 46 -11.58 4.38 -18.77
C PRO A 46 -11.67 3.42 -19.97
N SER A 47 -10.85 3.68 -20.99
CA SER A 47 -10.74 2.74 -22.10
C SER A 47 -10.24 1.38 -21.59
N PHE A 48 -10.64 0.29 -22.22
CA PHE A 48 -10.24 -1.05 -21.77
C PHE A 48 -8.71 -1.27 -21.74
N GLY A 49 -7.93 -0.46 -22.47
CA GLY A 49 -6.47 -0.52 -22.51
C GLY A 49 -5.75 0.48 -21.60
N SER A 50 -6.45 1.38 -20.93
CA SER A 50 -5.83 2.34 -20.00
C SER A 50 -5.65 1.71 -18.63
N ALA A 51 -4.43 1.82 -18.09
CA ALA A 51 -4.17 1.50 -16.69
C ALA A 51 -5.00 2.43 -15.78
N SER A 52 -5.47 1.90 -14.66
CA SER A 52 -6.04 2.75 -13.61
C SER A 52 -4.97 3.74 -13.15
N PRO A 53 -5.30 5.05 -12.99
CA PRO A 53 -4.36 6.03 -12.47
C PRO A 53 -3.83 5.66 -11.08
N ILE A 54 -4.64 4.91 -10.32
CA ILE A 54 -4.28 4.39 -9.01
C ILE A 54 -4.75 2.95 -8.85
N ASN A 55 -3.89 2.08 -8.32
CA ASN A 55 -4.33 0.80 -7.78
C ASN A 55 -4.80 1.05 -6.33
N PRO A 56 -6.10 0.91 -6.01
CA PRO A 56 -6.63 1.28 -4.69
C PRO A 56 -6.25 0.30 -3.58
N GLY A 57 -5.56 -0.81 -3.87
CA GLY A 57 -5.17 -1.82 -2.89
C GLY A 57 -6.20 -2.95 -2.76
N PRO A 58 -6.20 -3.71 -1.63
CA PRO A 58 -5.49 -3.44 -0.38
C PRO A 58 -4.00 -3.81 -0.43
N PHE A 59 -3.14 -2.84 -0.08
CA PHE A 59 -1.71 -3.04 0.15
C PHE A 59 -1.47 -3.60 1.54
N GLN A 60 -0.59 -4.60 1.66
CA GLN A 60 -0.40 -5.34 2.92
C GLN A 60 0.96 -5.07 3.54
N PHE A 61 0.97 -4.79 4.84
CA PHE A 61 2.16 -4.41 5.59
C PHE A 61 2.35 -5.29 6.82
N CYS A 62 3.61 -5.59 7.12
CA CYS A 62 4.00 -6.09 8.44
C CYS A 62 3.84 -4.98 9.48
N ALA A 63 3.87 -5.34 10.77
CA ALA A 63 3.67 -4.39 11.88
C ALA A 63 4.73 -3.28 12.02
N LYS A 64 5.74 -3.22 11.14
CA LYS A 64 6.76 -2.17 11.17
C LYS A 64 6.16 -0.84 10.67
N PRO A 65 6.13 0.22 11.49
CA PRO A 65 5.49 1.49 11.12
C PRO A 65 6.18 2.20 9.94
N VAL A 66 7.44 1.86 9.66
CA VAL A 66 8.21 2.40 8.53
C VAL A 66 7.82 1.79 7.17
N CYS A 67 7.11 0.65 7.15
CA CYS A 67 6.84 -0.05 5.89
C CYS A 67 5.85 0.67 4.97
N PRO A 68 4.74 1.28 5.46
CA PRO A 68 3.88 2.06 4.59
C PRO A 68 4.57 3.31 4.00
N PRO A 69 5.29 4.17 4.75
CA PRO A 69 6.05 5.28 4.17
C PRO A 69 7.09 4.82 3.14
N GLN A 70 7.83 3.74 3.44
CA GLN A 70 8.78 3.16 2.48
C GLN A 70 8.13 2.73 1.16
N TRP A 71 6.92 2.16 1.22
CA TRP A 71 6.15 1.82 0.03
C TRP A 71 5.69 3.06 -0.74
N MET A 72 5.21 4.10 -0.06
CA MET A 72 4.84 5.38 -0.69
C MET A 72 6.04 5.99 -1.41
N ALA A 73 7.20 6.03 -0.76
CA ALA A 73 8.45 6.53 -1.31
C ALA A 73 8.87 5.75 -2.57
N ALA A 74 8.76 4.41 -2.54
CA ALA A 74 9.06 3.56 -3.69
C ALA A 74 8.14 3.80 -4.90
N ASN A 75 6.94 4.35 -4.69
CA ASN A 75 6.00 4.76 -5.74
C ASN A 75 6.16 6.24 -6.14
N GLY A 76 7.11 6.97 -5.56
CA GLY A 76 7.29 8.41 -5.80
C GLY A 76 6.18 9.27 -5.21
N TRP A 77 5.46 8.76 -4.20
CA TRP A 77 4.35 9.45 -3.55
C TRP A 77 4.82 10.25 -2.33
N TYR A 78 4.03 11.25 -1.98
CA TYR A 78 4.25 12.14 -0.85
C TYR A 78 3.34 11.76 0.32
N PHE A 79 3.72 12.14 1.53
CA PHE A 79 2.93 11.93 2.74
C PHE A 79 2.66 13.25 3.44
N CYS A 80 1.43 13.43 3.92
CA CYS A 80 1.05 14.62 4.66
C CYS A 80 1.68 14.60 6.07
N THR A 81 2.42 15.64 6.43
CA THR A 81 3.16 15.73 7.71
C THR A 81 2.25 15.71 8.94
N GLN A 82 0.97 16.02 8.76
CA GLN A 82 -0.04 16.04 9.82
C GLN A 82 -0.88 14.76 9.87
N SER A 83 -0.62 13.79 8.99
CA SER A 83 -1.36 12.55 8.91
C SER A 83 -0.68 11.41 9.66
N SER A 84 -1.49 10.40 10.01
CA SER A 84 -0.99 9.06 10.37
C SER A 84 -1.42 8.04 9.33
N VAL A 85 -0.65 6.97 9.14
CA VAL A 85 -1.06 5.89 8.22
C VAL A 85 -2.29 5.17 8.79
N ARG A 86 -3.32 5.00 7.97
CA ARG A 86 -4.59 4.36 8.32
C ARG A 86 -4.99 3.33 7.27
N GLU A 87 -6.01 2.54 7.60
CA GLU A 87 -6.58 1.55 6.69
C GLU A 87 -7.12 2.18 5.40
N ILE A 88 -7.63 3.42 5.47
CA ILE A 88 -8.05 4.19 4.31
C ILE A 88 -7.21 5.46 4.27
N MET A 89 -6.49 5.65 3.16
CA MET A 89 -5.74 6.87 2.85
C MET A 89 -6.41 7.59 1.68
N ARG A 90 -6.48 8.91 1.73
CA ARG A 90 -7.01 9.76 0.66
C ARG A 90 -5.87 10.24 -0.23
N PRO A 91 -5.91 9.99 -1.55
CA PRO A 91 -4.96 10.55 -2.48
C PRO A 91 -5.32 12.01 -2.80
N ILE A 92 -4.30 12.84 -2.89
CA ILE A 92 -4.36 14.23 -3.36
C ILE A 92 -3.41 14.33 -4.54
N VAL A 93 -3.90 14.87 -5.65
CA VAL A 93 -3.08 15.12 -6.84
C VAL A 93 -2.17 16.31 -6.56
N LEU A 94 -0.87 16.13 -6.77
CA LEU A 94 0.15 17.16 -6.59
C LEU A 94 0.81 17.48 -7.92
N GLU A 95 0.89 18.77 -8.25
CA GLU A 95 1.64 19.26 -9.40
C GLU A 95 3.07 19.58 -8.96
N THR A 96 4.06 18.92 -9.57
CA THR A 96 5.49 19.13 -9.30
C THR A 96 6.20 19.63 -10.55
N GLY A 97 7.43 20.10 -10.40
CA GLY A 97 8.26 20.50 -11.56
C GLY A 97 8.53 19.36 -12.55
N GLU A 98 8.39 18.10 -12.12
CA GLU A 98 8.62 16.90 -12.93
C GLU A 98 7.31 16.29 -13.50
N GLY A 99 6.15 16.86 -13.15
CA GLY A 99 4.83 16.41 -13.55
C GLY A 99 3.89 16.14 -12.37
N THR A 100 2.80 15.45 -12.64
CA THR A 100 1.77 15.12 -11.65
C THR A 100 2.14 13.88 -10.83
N THR A 101 1.99 13.96 -9.50
CA THR A 101 2.18 12.83 -8.56
C THR A 101 1.05 12.80 -7.51
N LEU A 102 1.14 11.88 -6.55
CA LEU A 102 0.17 11.72 -5.47
C LEU A 102 0.78 12.06 -4.11
N GLY A 103 0.01 12.77 -3.28
CA GLY A 103 0.19 12.86 -1.84
C GLY A 103 -0.88 12.06 -1.12
N LEU A 104 -0.51 11.31 -0.07
CA LEU A 104 -1.46 10.55 0.74
C LEU A 104 -1.73 11.25 2.09
N CYS A 105 -3.00 11.38 2.43
CA CYS A 105 -3.50 12.01 3.64
C CYS A 105 -4.51 11.10 4.36
N ASP A 106 -4.58 11.18 5.69
CA ASP A 106 -5.56 10.43 6.47
C ASP A 106 -6.97 11.03 6.44
N GLY A 107 -7.09 12.28 5.99
CA GLY A 107 -8.34 13.00 5.82
C GLY A 107 -9.03 13.41 7.12
N LEU A 108 -8.32 13.45 8.25
CA LEU A 108 -8.90 13.80 9.55
C LEU A 108 -8.60 15.22 10.02
N HIS A 109 -7.61 15.87 9.43
CA HIS A 109 -7.27 17.26 9.76
C HIS A 109 -7.94 18.26 8.80
N GLN A 110 -8.12 19.49 9.28
CA GLN A 110 -8.75 20.60 8.53
C GLN A 110 -7.75 21.71 8.17
N SER A 111 -6.54 21.63 8.70
CA SER A 111 -5.41 22.51 8.39
C SER A 111 -4.84 22.24 7.01
N ASP A 112 -4.14 23.23 6.47
CA ASP A 112 -3.46 23.12 5.18
C ASP A 112 -2.53 21.90 5.15
N HIS A 113 -2.60 21.17 4.04
CA HIS A 113 -1.74 20.02 3.83
C HIS A 113 -0.32 20.49 3.52
N GLU A 114 0.63 20.00 4.31
CA GLU A 114 2.05 20.01 3.95
C GLU A 114 2.45 18.59 3.55
N PHE A 115 2.91 18.44 2.31
CA PHE A 115 3.32 17.17 1.73
C PHE A 115 4.83 17.11 1.60
N LEU A 116 5.43 16.07 2.17
CA LEU A 116 6.86 15.77 2.01
C LEU A 116 7.04 14.43 1.31
N PRO A 117 8.18 14.19 0.64
CA PRO A 117 8.54 12.86 0.17
C PRO A 117 8.44 11.86 1.34
N ALA A 118 7.75 10.74 1.09
CA ALA A 118 7.47 9.74 2.11
C ALA A 118 8.70 8.93 2.58
#